data_AF-A0A954UBG3-F1
#
_entry.id   AF-A0A954UBG3-F1
#
_cell.length_a   1.000
_cell.length_b   1.000
_cell.length_c   1.000
_cell.angle_alpha   90.00
_cell.angle_beta   90.00
_cell.angle_gamma   90.00
#
_symmetry.space_group_name_H-M   'P 1'
#
loop_
_entity.id
_entity.type
_entity.pdbx_description
1 polymer ?
#
loop_
_entity_poly.entity_id
_entity_poly.type
_entity_poly.pdbx_seq_one_letter_code
_entity_poly.pdbx_strand_id
1 'polypeptide(L)'
;MPRFIITGFCLWLAGLSQVIGLPSFLLAAPPVDYVSDVQPILAEHCSLCHGADPVSRQSGLRLDVREDALRGGDSGEPAIVPGDPSVGEFLARILSDDADEIMPPTDQHNPLTPQQIESLKLWIAQGASYASHWAFVPPQKIPLDSSDDHPGGNLQPIDALVRVKLASVGMQPAPPAEPHVLCRRIYLDLIGLPPTPSELAAFEHDGVEATVNKLLASPRYGEKWGRHWLDAARYSDTNGYEKDLRRDQWIWRDWVIGALNRDMPYDQFIREQIAGDLMPGATQDQIIATGFLRNSMLNEEGAIVPEQFRMFEMFDRIDCIGKSVMGLTVQCAQCHSHKFDPVSHEEYYGIFAFLNDTYEAQSWVYSPEQQKQLDEVHSALADIDRRVRQARPEWQSELEDFTEQLVAQQIEWQPLQFHQLETQSGLNHPVQASDLSIQMLGHVSADVFFVATGAWQGVTGLRLEALPHRDFPFNGPGRSDVGGWDVLELEVLLKRPGQNEWEKQALVNATADYSQPEQKLEDGKKAFGPVAYLIDGKDENAWKADRGLGRRNQAS
;
A
#
# COMPACT_ATOMS: atom_id res chain seq x y z
N MET A 1 -34.83 -95.73 17.38
CA MET A 1 -34.69 -94.99 16.10
C MET A 1 -35.75 -95.46 15.13
N PRO A 2 -36.92 -94.80 15.08
CA PRO A 2 -37.96 -95.09 14.11
C PRO A 2 -38.17 -93.91 13.14
N ARG A 3 -38.33 -94.25 11.86
CA ARG A 3 -38.91 -93.41 10.82
C ARG A 3 -40.43 -93.51 10.91
N PHE A 4 -41.15 -92.39 10.80
CA PHE A 4 -42.59 -92.21 10.50
C PHE A 4 -42.86 -90.70 10.75
N ILE A 5 -43.64 -89.89 10.01
CA ILE A 5 -44.75 -90.04 9.06
C ILE A 5 -44.81 -88.75 8.22
N ILE A 6 -45.16 -88.87 6.94
CA ILE A 6 -45.58 -87.76 6.07
C ILE A 6 -47.03 -87.40 6.41
N THR A 7 -47.30 -86.14 6.73
CA THR A 7 -48.67 -85.58 6.69
C THR A 7 -48.63 -84.27 5.92
N GLY A 8 -49.29 -84.28 4.76
CA GLY A 8 -49.58 -83.08 3.99
C GLY A 8 -50.79 -82.37 4.57
N PHE A 9 -50.71 -81.05 4.68
CA PHE A 9 -51.84 -80.19 4.95
C PHE A 9 -51.90 -79.13 3.84
N CYS A 10 -52.90 -79.26 2.97
CA CYS A 10 -53.34 -78.20 2.07
C CYS A 10 -54.14 -77.19 2.91
N LEU A 11 -53.70 -75.93 2.91
CA LEU A 11 -54.50 -74.82 3.41
C LEU A 11 -54.60 -73.71 2.35
N TRP A 12 -55.85 -73.38 2.10
CA TRP A 12 -56.46 -72.50 1.12
C TRP A 12 -55.79 -71.14 0.88
N LEU A 13 -55.73 -70.80 -0.41
CA LEU A 13 -55.56 -69.47 -0.97
C LEU A 13 -56.79 -68.60 -0.67
N ALA A 14 -56.58 -67.49 0.06
CA ALA A 14 -57.45 -66.32 0.03
C ALA A 14 -56.59 -65.11 -0.35
N GLY A 15 -56.86 -64.56 -1.53
CA GLY A 15 -56.13 -63.44 -2.10
C GLY A 15 -56.45 -62.13 -1.39
N LEU A 16 -55.40 -61.45 -0.91
CA LEU A 16 -55.37 -60.02 -0.67
C LEU A 16 -54.11 -59.48 -1.36
N SER A 17 -54.26 -58.97 -2.58
CA SER A 17 -53.25 -58.11 -3.19
C SER A 17 -53.24 -56.76 -2.45
N GLN A 18 -52.46 -56.67 -1.38
CA GLN A 18 -51.99 -55.37 -0.91
C GLN A 18 -50.77 -54.97 -1.74
N VAL A 19 -50.99 -54.02 -2.64
CA VAL A 19 -49.90 -53.26 -3.27
C VAL A 19 -49.29 -52.42 -2.16
N ILE A 20 -48.17 -52.90 -1.60
CA ILE A 20 -47.32 -52.11 -0.72
C ILE A 20 -46.64 -51.07 -1.62
N GLY A 21 -47.22 -49.88 -1.70
CA GLY A 21 -46.54 -48.71 -2.24
C GLY A 21 -45.37 -48.37 -1.32
N LEU A 22 -44.17 -48.79 -1.71
CA LEU A 22 -42.93 -48.22 -1.17
C LEU A 22 -43.00 -46.71 -1.40
N PRO A 23 -42.96 -45.86 -0.36
CA PRO A 23 -42.78 -44.44 -0.58
C PRO A 23 -41.39 -44.28 -1.21
N SER A 24 -41.37 -43.91 -2.48
CA SER A 24 -40.19 -43.29 -3.09
C SER A 24 -39.93 -42.02 -2.31
N PHE A 25 -39.08 -42.11 -1.28
CA PHE A 25 -38.36 -40.94 -0.82
C PHE A 25 -37.55 -40.46 -2.02
N LEU A 26 -38.05 -39.43 -2.70
CA LEU A 26 -37.23 -38.56 -3.52
C LEU A 26 -36.14 -38.06 -2.58
N LEU A 27 -34.97 -38.71 -2.64
CA LEU A 27 -33.75 -38.14 -2.12
C LEU A 27 -33.61 -36.79 -2.82
N ALA A 28 -33.84 -35.71 -2.07
CA ALA A 28 -33.52 -34.38 -2.54
C ALA A 28 -32.09 -34.44 -3.08
N ALA A 29 -31.90 -33.99 -4.31
CA ALA A 29 -30.57 -33.90 -4.89
C ALA A 29 -29.66 -33.16 -3.89
N PRO A 30 -28.38 -33.56 -3.75
CA PRO A 30 -27.48 -32.91 -2.82
C PRO A 30 -27.52 -31.38 -3.02
N PRO A 31 -27.46 -30.61 -1.93
CA PRO A 31 -27.47 -29.15 -2.03
C PRO A 31 -26.31 -28.70 -2.92
N VAL A 32 -26.61 -27.86 -3.90
CA VAL A 32 -25.61 -27.24 -4.77
C VAL A 32 -24.93 -26.13 -3.98
N ASP A 33 -23.61 -26.16 -3.88
CA ASP A 33 -22.86 -25.09 -3.23
C ASP A 33 -22.58 -23.98 -4.24
N TYR A 34 -23.01 -22.76 -3.93
CA TYR A 34 -22.86 -21.65 -4.86
C TYR A 34 -21.39 -21.36 -5.17
N VAL A 35 -20.48 -21.44 -4.18
CA VAL A 35 -19.07 -21.06 -4.35
C VAL A 35 -18.30 -22.11 -5.15
N SER A 36 -18.53 -23.40 -4.90
CA SER A 36 -17.82 -24.46 -5.62
C SER A 36 -18.46 -24.86 -6.94
N ASP A 37 -19.79 -24.79 -7.06
CA ASP A 37 -20.51 -25.42 -8.17
C ASP A 37 -21.12 -24.41 -9.16
N VAL A 38 -21.46 -23.18 -8.73
CA VAL A 38 -22.20 -22.19 -9.56
C VAL A 38 -21.33 -21.01 -9.94
N GLN A 39 -20.67 -20.38 -8.97
CA GLN A 39 -19.85 -19.18 -9.16
C GLN A 39 -18.76 -19.37 -10.22
N PRO A 40 -18.03 -20.50 -10.29
CA PRO A 40 -17.04 -20.71 -11.35
C PRO A 40 -17.66 -20.71 -12.75
N ILE A 41 -18.87 -21.28 -12.89
CA ILE A 41 -19.62 -21.29 -14.17
C ILE A 41 -19.99 -19.87 -14.57
N LEU A 42 -20.55 -19.08 -13.64
CA LEU A 42 -20.91 -17.69 -13.92
C LEU A 42 -19.69 -16.84 -14.26
N ALA A 43 -18.58 -17.03 -13.54
CA ALA A 43 -17.34 -16.30 -13.77
C ALA A 43 -16.73 -16.60 -15.14
N GLU A 44 -16.73 -17.87 -15.55
CA GLU A 44 -16.16 -18.34 -16.81
C GLU A 44 -17.03 -17.97 -18.01
N HIS A 45 -18.34 -18.14 -17.91
CA HIS A 45 -19.24 -18.06 -19.07
C HIS A 45 -20.04 -16.75 -19.14
N CYS A 46 -20.24 -16.03 -18.03
CA CYS A 46 -21.22 -14.93 -17.96
C CYS A 46 -20.61 -13.57 -17.58
N SER A 47 -19.64 -13.53 -16.66
CA SER A 47 -19.16 -12.28 -16.05
C SER A 47 -18.49 -11.29 -17.02
N LEU A 48 -18.08 -11.74 -18.22
CA LEU A 48 -17.57 -10.83 -19.25
C LEU A 48 -18.61 -9.78 -19.67
N CYS A 49 -19.86 -10.21 -19.87
CA CYS A 49 -20.95 -9.36 -20.37
C CYS A 49 -22.00 -9.03 -19.31
N HIS A 50 -22.08 -9.79 -18.22
CA HIS A 50 -23.08 -9.61 -17.17
C HIS A 50 -22.46 -9.52 -15.77
N GLY A 51 -21.23 -8.99 -15.68
CA GLY A 51 -20.48 -8.82 -14.44
C GLY A 51 -20.30 -7.35 -14.00
N ALA A 52 -19.31 -7.15 -13.14
CA ALA A 52 -19.10 -5.87 -12.44
C ALA A 52 -18.72 -4.70 -13.33
N ASP A 53 -18.01 -4.91 -14.44
CA ASP A 53 -17.58 -3.84 -15.34
C ASP A 53 -18.78 -3.22 -16.09
N PRO A 54 -19.13 -1.94 -15.87
CA PRO A 54 -20.23 -1.30 -16.59
C PRO A 54 -19.95 -1.07 -18.08
N VAL A 55 -18.68 -1.04 -18.52
CA VAL A 55 -18.33 -0.75 -19.92
C VAL A 55 -18.62 -1.94 -20.83
N SER A 56 -18.34 -3.16 -20.38
CA SER A 56 -18.64 -4.39 -21.11
C SER A 56 -20.05 -4.94 -20.85
N ARG A 57 -20.81 -4.31 -19.93
CA ARG A 57 -22.10 -4.82 -19.48
C ARG A 57 -23.18 -4.73 -20.56
N GLN A 58 -23.78 -5.86 -20.86
CA GLN A 58 -24.91 -5.97 -21.78
C GLN A 58 -26.24 -5.99 -21.03
N SER A 59 -27.24 -5.31 -21.62
CA SER A 59 -28.62 -5.26 -21.14
C SER A 59 -28.79 -4.81 -19.69
N GLY A 60 -27.84 -4.03 -19.14
CA GLY A 60 -27.85 -3.59 -17.75
C GLY A 60 -27.81 -4.72 -16.71
N LEU A 61 -27.66 -5.98 -17.12
CA LEU A 61 -27.84 -7.16 -16.28
C LEU A 61 -26.57 -7.50 -15.49
N ARG A 62 -26.73 -7.77 -14.19
CA ARG A 62 -25.69 -8.25 -13.27
C ARG A 62 -26.08 -9.64 -12.77
N LEU A 63 -25.36 -10.68 -13.20
CA LEU A 63 -25.57 -12.06 -12.75
C LEU A 63 -24.76 -12.41 -11.51
N ASP A 64 -23.73 -11.62 -11.19
CA ASP A 64 -22.90 -11.74 -9.98
C ASP A 64 -23.56 -11.14 -8.72
N VAL A 65 -24.61 -10.33 -8.89
CA VAL A 65 -25.39 -9.73 -7.79
C VAL A 65 -26.80 -10.32 -7.78
N ARG A 66 -27.14 -11.05 -6.71
CA ARG A 66 -28.44 -11.73 -6.58
C ARG A 66 -29.63 -10.80 -6.84
N GLU A 67 -29.68 -9.68 -6.13
CA GLU A 67 -30.78 -8.70 -6.23
C GLU A 67 -31.01 -8.22 -7.67
N ASP A 68 -29.92 -8.04 -8.44
CA ASP A 68 -30.00 -7.58 -9.82
C ASP A 68 -30.39 -8.70 -10.77
N ALA A 69 -29.89 -9.93 -10.57
CA ALA A 69 -30.32 -11.10 -11.33
C ALA A 69 -31.81 -11.42 -11.15
N LEU A 70 -32.35 -11.16 -9.96
CA LEU A 70 -33.77 -11.30 -9.65
C LEU A 70 -34.63 -10.17 -10.22
N ARG A 71 -34.08 -8.95 -10.30
CA ARG A 71 -34.77 -7.81 -10.92
C ARG A 71 -34.80 -7.92 -12.44
N GLY A 72 -33.74 -8.50 -13.01
CA GLY A 72 -33.50 -8.48 -14.45
C GLY A 72 -32.75 -7.23 -14.90
N GLY A 73 -32.42 -7.22 -16.19
CA GLY A 73 -31.78 -6.10 -16.86
C GLY A 73 -32.80 -5.15 -17.50
N ASP A 74 -32.42 -4.57 -18.63
CA ASP A 74 -33.22 -3.62 -19.41
C ASP A 74 -34.53 -4.24 -19.96
N SER A 75 -34.67 -5.57 -19.95
CA SER A 75 -35.91 -6.27 -20.31
C SER A 75 -37.03 -6.07 -19.30
N GLY A 76 -36.72 -5.69 -18.06
CA GLY A 76 -37.68 -5.53 -16.97
C GLY A 76 -38.25 -6.85 -16.41
N GLU A 77 -37.83 -8.00 -16.94
CA GLU A 77 -38.22 -9.32 -16.48
C GLU A 77 -37.07 -9.99 -15.70
N PRO A 78 -37.36 -10.73 -14.61
CA PRO A 78 -36.35 -11.46 -13.84
C PRO A 78 -35.49 -12.37 -14.72
N ALA A 79 -34.17 -12.25 -14.61
CA ALA A 79 -33.28 -13.22 -15.26
C ALA A 79 -33.37 -14.58 -14.55
N ILE A 80 -33.44 -14.57 -13.22
CA ILE A 80 -33.54 -15.78 -12.38
C ILE A 80 -34.78 -15.71 -11.51
N VAL A 81 -35.59 -16.78 -11.48
CA VAL A 81 -36.72 -16.94 -10.56
C VAL A 81 -36.45 -18.07 -9.56
N PRO A 82 -36.25 -17.75 -8.27
CA PRO A 82 -35.97 -18.73 -7.23
C PRO A 82 -37.04 -19.81 -7.13
N GLY A 83 -36.63 -21.07 -7.14
CA GLY A 83 -37.50 -22.24 -6.98
C GLY A 83 -38.13 -22.76 -8.27
N ASP A 84 -38.05 -22.03 -9.38
CA ASP A 84 -38.60 -22.48 -10.67
C ASP A 84 -37.61 -22.26 -11.83
N PRO A 85 -36.81 -23.28 -12.20
CA PRO A 85 -35.88 -23.21 -13.32
C PRO A 85 -36.54 -23.03 -14.69
N SER A 86 -37.85 -23.24 -14.81
CA SER A 86 -38.57 -23.10 -16.08
C SER A 86 -39.00 -21.66 -16.37
N VAL A 87 -38.86 -20.77 -15.39
CA VAL A 87 -39.26 -19.37 -15.47
C VAL A 87 -38.03 -18.47 -15.36
N GLY A 88 -37.94 -17.47 -16.23
CA GLY A 88 -36.86 -16.50 -16.29
C GLY A 88 -35.97 -16.65 -17.53
N GLU A 89 -35.34 -15.55 -17.92
CA GLU A 89 -34.55 -15.49 -19.16
C GLU A 89 -33.22 -16.25 -19.05
N PHE A 90 -32.65 -16.43 -17.86
CA PHE A 90 -31.29 -16.98 -17.71
C PHE A 90 -31.14 -18.39 -18.31
N LEU A 91 -31.98 -19.34 -17.89
CA LEU A 91 -31.93 -20.70 -18.45
C LEU A 91 -32.53 -20.77 -19.86
N ALA A 92 -33.50 -19.92 -20.19
CA ALA A 92 -34.07 -19.85 -21.53
C ALA A 92 -33.00 -19.48 -22.58
N ARG A 93 -32.14 -18.50 -22.26
CA ARG A 93 -31.02 -18.08 -23.11
C ARG A 93 -29.92 -19.14 -23.18
N ILE A 94 -29.60 -19.82 -22.08
CA ILE A 94 -28.60 -20.91 -22.07
C ILE A 94 -29.04 -22.12 -22.90
N LEU A 95 -30.35 -22.39 -22.94
CA LEU A 95 -30.93 -23.55 -23.63
C LEU A 95 -31.52 -23.21 -25.00
N SER A 96 -31.38 -21.97 -25.47
CA SER A 96 -31.94 -21.55 -26.76
C SER A 96 -31.21 -22.23 -27.92
N ASP A 97 -31.97 -22.61 -28.95
CA ASP A 97 -31.43 -23.08 -30.24
C ASP A 97 -31.24 -21.91 -31.24
N ASP A 98 -31.69 -20.70 -30.89
CA ASP A 98 -31.54 -19.50 -31.71
C ASP A 98 -30.14 -18.89 -31.52
N ALA A 99 -29.38 -18.75 -32.61
CA ALA A 99 -28.02 -18.24 -32.59
C ALA A 99 -27.92 -16.78 -32.11
N ASP A 100 -29.00 -15.99 -32.25
CA ASP A 100 -29.06 -14.60 -31.80
C ASP A 100 -29.48 -14.47 -30.32
N GLU A 101 -30.04 -15.53 -29.73
CA GLU A 101 -30.50 -15.54 -28.34
C GLU A 101 -29.69 -16.42 -27.39
N ILE A 102 -28.96 -17.40 -27.93
CA ILE A 102 -28.18 -18.34 -27.14
C ILE A 102 -27.06 -17.65 -26.37
N MET A 103 -26.93 -18.00 -25.10
CA MET A 103 -25.88 -17.49 -24.22
C MET A 103 -25.04 -18.64 -23.64
N PRO A 104 -23.69 -18.54 -23.64
CA PRO A 104 -22.88 -17.47 -24.21
C PRO A 104 -23.00 -17.41 -25.75
N PRO A 105 -22.85 -16.21 -26.36
CA PRO A 105 -22.93 -16.05 -27.82
C PRO A 105 -21.97 -16.99 -28.56
N THR A 106 -22.40 -17.48 -29.72
CA THR A 106 -21.66 -18.52 -30.48
C THR A 106 -20.25 -18.09 -30.92
N ASP A 107 -20.02 -16.79 -31.09
CA ASP A 107 -18.75 -16.17 -31.42
C ASP A 107 -17.76 -16.11 -30.23
N GLN A 108 -18.23 -16.27 -29.00
CA GLN A 108 -17.37 -16.38 -27.81
C GLN A 108 -16.71 -17.75 -27.67
N HIS A 109 -17.16 -18.75 -28.43
CA HIS A 109 -16.61 -20.11 -28.44
C HIS A 109 -16.46 -20.75 -27.04
N ASN A 110 -17.35 -20.41 -26.10
CA ASN A 110 -17.28 -20.84 -24.69
C ASN A 110 -18.60 -21.47 -24.19
N PRO A 111 -19.07 -22.58 -24.79
CA PRO A 111 -20.34 -23.20 -24.42
C PRO A 111 -20.26 -23.90 -23.05
N LEU A 112 -21.39 -23.96 -22.35
CA LEU A 112 -21.50 -24.70 -21.10
C LEU A 112 -21.58 -26.21 -21.38
N THR A 113 -20.99 -27.01 -20.50
CA THR A 113 -21.16 -28.48 -20.49
C THR A 113 -22.54 -28.87 -19.94
N PRO A 114 -23.06 -30.06 -20.30
CA PRO A 114 -24.32 -30.55 -19.75
C PRO A 114 -24.33 -30.59 -18.21
N GLN A 115 -23.21 -30.93 -17.57
CA GLN A 115 -23.08 -30.96 -16.12
C GLN A 115 -23.22 -29.57 -15.51
N GLN A 116 -22.60 -28.55 -16.12
CA GLN A 116 -22.71 -27.17 -15.65
C GLN A 116 -24.14 -26.64 -15.78
N ILE A 117 -24.83 -26.95 -16.88
CA ILE A 117 -26.24 -26.60 -17.06
C ILE A 117 -27.12 -27.25 -15.98
N GLU A 118 -26.90 -28.54 -15.66
CA GLU A 118 -27.63 -29.20 -14.59
C GLU A 118 -27.34 -28.57 -13.22
N SER A 119 -26.08 -28.23 -12.90
CA SER A 119 -25.75 -27.50 -11.66
C SER A 119 -26.52 -26.18 -11.54
N LEU A 120 -26.60 -25.40 -12.62
CA LEU A 120 -27.37 -24.15 -12.64
C LEU A 120 -28.88 -24.39 -12.44
N LYS A 121 -29.45 -25.41 -13.09
CA LYS A 121 -30.86 -25.78 -12.92
C LYS A 121 -31.17 -26.18 -11.47
N LEU A 122 -30.35 -27.05 -10.89
CA LEU A 122 -30.53 -27.50 -9.50
C LEU A 122 -30.39 -26.32 -8.53
N TRP A 123 -29.42 -25.45 -8.73
CA TRP A 123 -29.24 -24.25 -7.91
C TRP A 123 -30.46 -23.32 -7.94
N ILE A 124 -31.03 -23.07 -9.11
CA ILE A 124 -32.25 -22.26 -9.24
C ILE A 124 -33.44 -22.95 -8.56
N ALA A 125 -33.60 -24.27 -8.76
CA ALA A 125 -34.64 -25.07 -8.11
C ALA A 125 -34.52 -25.04 -6.57
N GLN A 126 -33.31 -24.94 -6.05
CA GLN A 126 -33.01 -24.83 -4.62
C GLN A 126 -33.13 -23.39 -4.08
N GLY A 127 -33.62 -22.44 -4.89
CA GLY A 127 -33.92 -21.07 -4.47
C GLY A 127 -32.88 -20.02 -4.86
N ALA A 128 -31.91 -20.38 -5.73
CA ALA A 128 -30.88 -19.49 -6.25
C ALA A 128 -30.19 -18.69 -5.12
N SER A 129 -29.72 -19.40 -4.09
CA SER A 129 -29.01 -18.75 -2.97
C SER A 129 -27.60 -18.39 -3.44
N TYR A 130 -27.23 -17.12 -3.25
CA TYR A 130 -25.87 -16.65 -3.49
C TYR A 130 -25.07 -16.76 -2.19
N ALA A 131 -23.77 -16.98 -2.33
CA ALA A 131 -22.82 -16.90 -1.24
C ALA A 131 -21.65 -16.01 -1.66
N SER A 132 -21.11 -15.25 -0.71
CA SER A 132 -19.87 -14.50 -0.95
C SER A 132 -18.72 -15.48 -1.17
N HIS A 133 -17.76 -15.11 -2.02
CA HIS A 133 -16.55 -15.89 -2.20
C HIS A 133 -15.86 -16.10 -0.84
N TRP A 134 -15.37 -17.31 -0.58
CA TRP A 134 -14.86 -17.73 0.73
C TRP A 134 -13.78 -16.80 1.29
N ALA A 135 -12.98 -16.17 0.42
CA ALA A 135 -11.93 -15.23 0.79
C ALA A 135 -12.44 -13.93 1.44
N PHE A 136 -13.70 -13.56 1.20
CA PHE A 136 -14.33 -12.36 1.75
C PHE A 136 -15.28 -12.67 2.92
N VAL A 137 -15.32 -13.92 3.37
CA VAL A 137 -16.12 -14.35 4.51
C VAL A 137 -15.18 -14.63 5.68
N PRO A 138 -15.37 -14.01 6.86
CA PRO A 138 -14.56 -14.32 8.02
C PRO A 138 -14.59 -15.83 8.33
N PRO A 139 -13.43 -16.49 8.48
CA PRO A 139 -13.39 -17.93 8.74
C PRO A 139 -14.04 -18.24 10.09
N GLN A 140 -14.92 -19.25 10.10
CA GLN A 140 -15.56 -19.73 11.32
C GLN A 140 -14.83 -20.94 11.87
N LYS A 141 -14.63 -20.97 13.19
CA LYS A 141 -13.98 -22.10 13.86
C LYS A 141 -14.93 -23.30 13.87
N ILE A 142 -14.58 -24.35 13.14
CA ILE A 142 -15.35 -25.60 13.11
C ILE A 142 -15.05 -26.39 14.39
N PRO A 143 -16.08 -26.83 15.14
CA PRO A 143 -15.88 -27.79 16.22
C PRO A 143 -15.41 -29.11 15.62
N LEU A 144 -14.23 -29.58 16.01
CA LEU A 144 -13.77 -30.92 15.67
C LEU A 144 -14.34 -31.88 16.71
N ASP A 145 -14.88 -33.01 16.25
CA ASP A 145 -15.34 -34.07 17.13
C ASP A 145 -14.14 -34.59 17.93
N SER A 146 -14.12 -34.29 19.23
CA SER A 146 -13.06 -34.66 20.16
C SER A 146 -13.05 -36.17 20.50
N SER A 147 -13.85 -36.98 19.79
CA SER A 147 -14.26 -38.32 20.22
C SER A 147 -13.57 -39.46 19.49
N ASP A 148 -12.49 -39.21 18.75
CA ASP A 148 -11.73 -40.31 18.21
C ASP A 148 -10.64 -40.76 19.21
N ASP A 149 -10.98 -41.81 19.98
CA ASP A 149 -10.03 -42.71 20.66
C ASP A 149 -9.11 -43.37 19.60
N HIS A 150 -8.09 -42.64 19.13
CA HIS A 150 -7.04 -43.20 18.29
C HIS A 150 -5.85 -43.62 19.16
N PRO A 151 -5.25 -44.81 18.94
CA PRO A 151 -4.05 -45.22 19.64
C PRO A 151 -2.85 -44.41 19.10
N GLY A 152 -2.56 -43.28 19.74
CA GLY A 152 -1.42 -42.43 19.36
C GLY A 152 -1.50 -40.94 19.69
N GLY A 153 -2.14 -40.52 20.79
CA GLY A 153 -2.06 -39.15 21.30
C GLY A 153 -2.85 -38.09 20.52
N ASN A 154 -3.19 -36.99 21.20
CA ASN A 154 -4.05 -35.89 20.75
C ASN A 154 -3.86 -35.53 19.26
N LEU A 155 -4.87 -35.82 18.44
CA LEU A 155 -4.89 -35.44 17.02
C LEU A 155 -4.77 -33.92 16.88
N GLN A 156 -3.79 -33.47 16.08
CA GLN A 156 -3.72 -32.08 15.65
C GLN A 156 -4.96 -31.75 14.81
N PRO A 157 -5.57 -30.56 14.97
CA PRO A 157 -6.77 -30.17 14.24
C PRO A 157 -6.71 -30.35 12.72
N ILE A 158 -5.54 -30.10 12.13
CA ILE A 158 -5.30 -30.24 10.69
C ILE A 158 -5.39 -31.71 10.26
N ASP A 159 -4.82 -32.63 11.04
CA ASP A 159 -4.83 -34.06 10.72
C ASP A 159 -6.25 -34.62 10.74
N ALA A 160 -7.10 -34.15 11.66
CA ALA A 160 -8.51 -34.52 11.70
C ALA A 160 -9.23 -34.12 10.40
N LEU A 161 -9.05 -32.88 9.94
CA LEU A 161 -9.64 -32.39 8.68
C LEU A 161 -9.14 -33.17 7.45
N VAL A 162 -7.83 -33.42 7.37
CA VAL A 162 -7.23 -34.17 6.25
C VAL A 162 -7.75 -35.61 6.21
N ARG A 163 -7.87 -36.28 7.36
CA ARG A 163 -8.37 -37.66 7.45
C ARG A 163 -9.80 -37.80 6.98
N VAL A 164 -10.68 -36.85 7.33
CA VAL A 164 -12.07 -36.83 6.83
C VAL A 164 -12.08 -36.82 5.30
N LYS A 165 -11.27 -35.96 4.67
CA LYS A 165 -11.19 -35.90 3.21
C LYS A 165 -10.60 -37.19 2.63
N LEU A 166 -9.50 -37.71 3.17
CA LEU A 166 -8.87 -38.95 2.70
C LEU A 166 -9.85 -40.14 2.75
N ALA A 167 -10.60 -40.27 3.86
CA ALA A 167 -11.62 -41.31 4.00
C ALA A 167 -12.71 -41.19 2.93
N SER A 168 -13.19 -39.97 2.65
CA SER A 168 -14.23 -39.73 1.63
C SER A 168 -13.82 -40.13 0.21
N VAL A 169 -12.51 -40.12 -0.08
CA VAL A 169 -11.95 -40.49 -1.40
C VAL A 169 -11.28 -41.87 -1.39
N GLY A 170 -11.46 -42.65 -0.32
CA GLY A 170 -10.90 -44.00 -0.20
C GLY A 170 -9.37 -44.05 -0.12
N MET A 171 -8.72 -42.96 0.29
CA MET A 171 -7.27 -42.87 0.47
C MET A 171 -6.88 -43.03 1.95
N GLN A 172 -5.64 -43.49 2.17
CA GLN A 172 -5.04 -43.62 3.49
C GLN A 172 -3.85 -42.68 3.63
N PRO A 173 -3.53 -42.19 4.84
CA PRO A 173 -2.33 -41.39 5.08
C PRO A 173 -1.06 -42.14 4.66
N ALA A 174 -0.08 -41.40 4.13
CA ALA A 174 1.26 -41.93 3.92
C ALA A 174 1.91 -42.33 5.26
N PRO A 175 2.80 -43.35 5.28
CA PRO A 175 3.55 -43.67 6.48
C PRO A 175 4.42 -42.48 6.92
N PRO A 176 4.68 -42.32 8.23
CA PRO A 176 5.60 -41.30 8.73
C PRO A 176 6.96 -41.38 8.03
N ALA A 177 7.57 -40.22 7.79
CA ALA A 177 8.91 -40.17 7.24
C ALA A 177 9.92 -40.70 8.27
N GLU A 178 10.99 -41.33 7.79
CA GLU A 178 12.14 -41.71 8.63
C GLU A 178 12.67 -40.50 9.42
N PRO A 179 13.14 -40.66 10.67
CA PRO A 179 13.52 -39.53 11.54
C PRO A 179 14.50 -38.55 10.89
N HIS A 180 15.50 -39.06 10.17
CA HIS A 180 16.48 -38.22 9.47
C HIS A 180 15.90 -37.44 8.29
N VAL A 181 14.90 -38.00 7.59
CA VAL A 181 14.18 -37.31 6.52
C VAL A 181 13.32 -36.20 7.11
N LEU A 182 12.60 -36.51 8.19
CA LEU A 182 11.75 -35.54 8.88
C LEU A 182 12.56 -34.38 9.45
N CYS A 183 13.67 -34.66 10.14
CA CYS A 183 14.61 -33.67 10.65
C CYS A 183 15.10 -32.75 9.52
N ARG A 184 15.56 -33.33 8.40
CA ARG A 184 16.02 -32.56 7.25
C ARG A 184 14.95 -31.64 6.69
N ARG A 185 13.69 -32.09 6.56
CA ARG A 185 12.57 -31.28 6.07
C ARG A 185 12.31 -30.10 7.01
N ILE A 186 12.17 -30.36 8.31
CA ILE A 186 11.93 -29.33 9.33
C ILE A 186 13.00 -28.22 9.27
N TYR A 187 14.28 -28.60 9.20
CA TYR A 187 15.39 -27.66 9.12
C TYR A 187 15.37 -26.81 7.82
N LEU A 188 15.13 -27.44 6.67
CA LEU A 188 15.05 -26.73 5.39
C LEU A 188 13.82 -25.82 5.29
N ASP A 189 12.70 -26.23 5.88
CA ASP A 189 11.45 -25.48 5.86
C ASP A 189 11.54 -24.26 6.79
N LEU A 190 12.00 -24.45 8.02
CA LEU A 190 12.02 -23.37 9.03
C LEU A 190 13.17 -22.39 8.84
N ILE A 191 14.39 -22.87 8.56
CA ILE A 191 15.59 -22.01 8.51
C ILE A 191 16.36 -22.08 7.19
N GLY A 192 15.89 -22.86 6.21
CA GLY A 192 16.51 -22.91 4.88
C GLY A 192 17.83 -23.68 4.76
N LEU A 193 18.30 -24.31 5.85
CA LEU A 193 19.60 -24.99 5.90
C LEU A 193 19.41 -26.44 6.37
N PRO A 194 20.22 -27.40 5.89
CA PRO A 194 20.16 -28.77 6.39
C PRO A 194 20.71 -28.87 7.83
N PRO A 195 20.27 -29.87 8.62
CA PRO A 195 20.79 -30.11 9.97
C PRO A 195 22.24 -30.58 9.91
N THR A 196 23.03 -30.21 10.93
CA THR A 196 24.35 -30.81 11.15
C THR A 196 24.21 -32.26 11.68
N PRO A 197 25.28 -33.09 11.60
CA PRO A 197 25.24 -34.45 12.17
C PRO A 197 24.89 -34.49 13.66
N SER A 198 25.37 -33.52 14.45
CA SER A 198 25.02 -33.39 15.87
C SER A 198 23.56 -33.01 16.10
N GLU A 199 23.01 -32.17 15.24
CA GLU A 199 21.60 -31.77 15.32
C GLU A 199 20.66 -32.89 14.89
N LEU A 200 21.09 -33.70 13.93
CA LEU A 200 20.37 -34.92 13.55
C LEU A 200 20.35 -35.94 14.69
N ALA A 201 21.49 -36.16 15.36
CA ALA A 201 21.55 -37.03 16.53
C ALA A 201 20.70 -36.49 17.70
N ALA A 202 20.69 -35.17 17.91
CA ALA A 202 19.85 -34.53 18.91
C ALA A 202 18.35 -34.68 18.58
N PHE A 203 17.96 -34.58 17.30
CA PHE A 203 16.57 -34.74 16.87
C PHE A 203 15.98 -36.10 17.26
N GLU A 204 16.75 -37.18 17.17
CA GLU A 204 16.30 -38.53 17.56
C GLU A 204 16.00 -38.64 19.07
N HIS A 205 16.64 -37.81 19.89
CA HIS A 205 16.42 -37.74 21.34
C HIS A 205 15.35 -36.72 21.73
N ASP A 206 15.44 -35.50 21.17
CA ASP A 206 14.63 -34.34 21.56
C ASP A 206 13.25 -34.33 20.89
N GLY A 207 13.14 -34.97 19.71
CA GLY A 207 11.91 -35.06 18.94
C GLY A 207 11.54 -33.79 18.17
N VAL A 208 10.34 -33.84 17.55
CA VAL A 208 9.85 -32.80 16.61
C VAL A 208 9.60 -31.47 17.32
N GLU A 209 8.84 -31.47 18.41
CA GLU A 209 8.37 -30.23 19.07
C GLU A 209 9.54 -29.39 19.59
N ALA A 210 10.47 -30.01 20.32
CA ALA A 210 11.66 -29.32 20.84
C ALA A 210 12.53 -28.75 19.70
N THR A 211 12.68 -29.51 18.61
CA THR A 211 13.43 -29.06 17.44
C THR A 211 12.76 -27.88 16.74
N VAL A 212 11.44 -27.95 16.55
CA VAL A 212 10.66 -26.85 15.94
C VAL A 212 10.78 -25.59 16.79
N ASN A 213 10.58 -25.67 18.10
CA ASN A 213 10.70 -24.53 19.01
C ASN A 213 12.11 -23.92 18.99
N LYS A 214 13.16 -24.77 18.97
CA LYS A 214 14.56 -24.31 18.82
C LYS A 214 14.76 -23.54 17.52
N LEU A 215 14.20 -24.02 16.41
CA LEU A 215 14.39 -23.43 15.09
C LEU A 215 13.57 -22.14 14.90
N LEU A 216 12.34 -22.08 15.41
CA LEU A 216 11.53 -20.86 15.43
C LEU A 216 12.21 -19.74 16.24
N ALA A 217 12.91 -20.09 17.32
CA ALA A 217 13.69 -19.13 18.11
C ALA A 217 15.04 -18.73 17.47
N SER A 218 15.41 -19.32 16.33
CA SER A 218 16.67 -19.01 15.64
C SER A 218 16.53 -17.72 14.83
N PRO A 219 17.51 -16.79 14.84
CA PRO A 219 17.49 -15.61 13.95
C PRO A 219 17.36 -15.95 12.47
N ARG A 220 17.80 -17.16 12.07
CA ARG A 220 17.74 -17.68 10.70
C ARG A 220 16.30 -17.94 10.24
N TYR A 221 15.35 -18.08 11.16
CA TYR A 221 13.94 -18.22 10.82
C TYR A 221 13.45 -16.96 10.09
N GLY A 222 13.67 -15.78 10.65
CA GLY A 222 13.34 -14.50 10.03
C GLY A 222 14.11 -14.26 8.72
N GLU A 223 15.37 -14.68 8.60
CA GLU A 223 16.12 -14.60 7.34
C GLU A 223 15.46 -15.45 6.23
N LYS A 224 15.07 -16.68 6.57
CA LYS A 224 14.44 -17.63 5.65
C LYS A 224 13.04 -17.16 5.23
N TRP A 225 12.22 -16.74 6.18
CA TRP A 225 10.83 -16.35 5.91
C TRP A 225 10.73 -14.94 5.35
N GLY A 226 11.62 -14.03 5.78
CA GLY A 226 11.68 -12.65 5.31
C GLY A 226 11.78 -12.56 3.80
N ARG A 227 12.58 -13.42 3.15
CA ARG A 227 12.74 -13.43 1.69
C ARG A 227 11.41 -13.45 0.92
N HIS A 228 10.39 -14.17 1.43
CA HIS A 228 9.10 -14.28 0.77
C HIS A 228 8.33 -12.95 0.81
N TRP A 229 8.42 -12.25 1.93
CA TRP A 229 7.84 -10.92 2.06
C TRP A 229 8.65 -9.87 1.28
N LEU A 230 9.98 -9.95 1.33
CA LEU A 230 10.86 -9.05 0.58
C LEU A 230 10.59 -9.12 -0.92
N ASP A 231 10.38 -10.32 -1.46
CA ASP A 231 9.98 -10.53 -2.87
C ASP A 231 8.61 -9.86 -3.15
N ALA A 232 7.61 -10.10 -2.30
CA ALA A 232 6.26 -9.54 -2.45
C ALA A 232 6.23 -8.00 -2.34
N ALA A 233 7.12 -7.44 -1.51
CA ALA A 233 7.29 -6.01 -1.30
C ALA A 233 8.24 -5.35 -2.32
N ARG A 234 8.81 -6.14 -3.25
CA ARG A 234 9.73 -5.69 -4.32
C ARG A 234 11.01 -5.05 -3.77
N TYR A 235 11.55 -5.66 -2.73
CA TYR A 235 12.87 -5.30 -2.23
C TYR A 235 13.95 -5.50 -3.28
N SER A 236 14.84 -4.52 -3.41
CA SER A 236 16.06 -4.58 -4.19
C SER A 236 17.17 -3.79 -3.49
N ASP A 237 18.42 -4.16 -3.73
CA ASP A 237 19.58 -3.35 -3.35
C ASP A 237 19.91 -2.26 -4.40
N THR A 238 19.11 -2.18 -5.47
CA THR A 238 19.26 -1.23 -6.58
C THR A 238 17.93 -0.57 -7.00
N ASN A 239 18.01 0.49 -7.81
CA ASN A 239 16.86 1.26 -8.29
C ASN A 239 15.98 0.50 -9.29
N GLY A 240 16.52 -0.45 -10.06
CA GLY A 240 15.76 -1.34 -10.94
C GLY A 240 15.09 -0.69 -12.15
N TYR A 241 15.41 0.57 -12.48
CA TYR A 241 14.77 1.34 -13.58
C TYR A 241 15.76 1.70 -14.71
N GLU A 242 15.80 2.96 -15.14
CA GLU A 242 16.68 3.47 -16.21
C GLU A 242 18.17 3.31 -15.88
N LYS A 243 18.60 3.76 -14.69
CA LYS A 243 19.89 3.43 -14.11
C LYS A 243 19.69 2.48 -12.94
N ASP A 244 20.40 1.36 -12.97
CA ASP A 244 20.41 0.40 -11.87
C ASP A 244 21.44 0.78 -10.79
N LEU A 245 21.28 1.97 -10.21
CA LEU A 245 22.14 2.46 -9.13
C LEU A 245 21.79 1.78 -7.82
N ARG A 246 22.76 1.74 -6.90
CA ARG A 246 22.57 1.19 -5.57
C ARG A 246 21.61 2.06 -4.75
N ARG A 247 20.72 1.43 -3.98
CA ARG A 247 19.85 2.09 -3.01
C ARG A 247 20.09 1.58 -1.59
N ASP A 248 19.90 2.45 -0.60
CA ASP A 248 20.04 2.11 0.82
C ASP A 248 18.69 1.73 1.41
N GLN A 249 18.27 0.48 1.20
CA GLN A 249 17.03 -0.09 1.79
C GLN A 249 17.24 -1.29 2.72
N TRP A 250 18.49 -1.69 2.93
CA TRP A 250 18.84 -2.85 3.75
C TRP A 250 18.34 -2.76 5.21
N ILE A 251 18.14 -1.55 5.74
CA ILE A 251 17.61 -1.34 7.09
C ILE A 251 16.14 -1.77 7.17
N TRP A 252 15.34 -1.47 6.15
CA TRP A 252 13.96 -1.95 6.06
C TRP A 252 13.91 -3.49 5.95
N ARG A 253 14.82 -4.08 5.16
CA ARG A 253 14.98 -5.55 5.10
C ARG A 253 15.26 -6.16 6.47
N ASP A 254 16.21 -5.57 7.21
CA ASP A 254 16.58 -6.05 8.54
C ASP A 254 15.43 -5.86 9.54
N TRP A 255 14.62 -4.81 9.39
CA TRP A 255 13.39 -4.63 10.16
C TRP A 255 12.39 -5.76 9.88
N VAL A 256 12.16 -6.16 8.62
CA VAL A 256 11.27 -7.30 8.26
C VAL A 256 11.76 -8.59 8.92
N ILE A 257 13.06 -8.88 8.80
CA ILE A 257 13.68 -10.07 9.43
C ILE A 257 13.50 -10.02 10.95
N GLY A 258 13.72 -8.85 11.56
CA GLY A 258 13.52 -8.63 12.99
C GLY A 258 12.06 -8.80 13.43
N ALA A 259 11.10 -8.30 12.65
CA ALA A 259 9.67 -8.41 12.95
C ALA A 259 9.21 -9.88 12.96
N LEU A 260 9.65 -10.68 11.99
CA LEU A 260 9.37 -12.12 11.95
C LEU A 260 10.00 -12.86 13.14
N ASN A 261 11.26 -12.56 13.48
CA ASN A 261 11.94 -13.19 14.61
C ASN A 261 11.33 -12.82 15.97
N ARG A 262 10.64 -11.68 16.07
CA ARG A 262 9.90 -11.25 17.27
C ARG A 262 8.47 -11.78 17.32
N ASP A 263 8.05 -12.57 16.34
CA ASP A 263 6.67 -13.05 16.21
C ASP A 263 5.66 -11.89 16.24
N MET A 264 5.96 -10.82 15.49
CA MET A 264 5.09 -9.64 15.43
C MET A 264 3.71 -10.03 14.89
N PRO A 265 2.61 -9.65 15.55
CA PRO A 265 1.27 -9.86 15.04
C PRO A 265 1.11 -9.30 13.62
N TYR A 266 0.51 -10.08 12.72
CA TYR A 266 0.41 -9.70 11.31
C TYR A 266 -0.32 -8.36 11.10
N ASP A 267 -1.35 -8.07 11.89
CA ASP A 267 -2.06 -6.80 11.83
C ASP A 267 -1.17 -5.61 12.22
N GLN A 268 -0.28 -5.78 13.19
CA GLN A 268 0.73 -4.78 13.53
C GLN A 268 1.79 -4.67 12.43
N PHE A 269 2.28 -5.79 11.92
CA PHE A 269 3.28 -5.85 10.84
C PHE A 269 2.83 -5.09 9.59
N ILE A 270 1.56 -5.22 9.19
CA ILE A 270 1.01 -4.49 8.06
C ILE A 270 0.75 -3.02 8.40
N ARG A 271 0.21 -2.72 9.59
CA ARG A 271 -0.09 -1.34 10.01
C ARG A 271 1.16 -0.48 10.06
N GLU A 272 2.26 -0.99 10.64
CA GLU A 272 3.52 -0.25 10.70
C GLU A 272 4.14 -0.04 9.31
N GLN A 273 3.92 -0.96 8.37
CA GLN A 273 4.42 -0.81 6.99
C GLN A 273 3.60 0.16 6.12
N ILE A 274 2.31 0.35 6.43
CA ILE A 274 1.44 1.26 5.66
C ILE A 274 1.39 2.66 6.28
N ALA A 275 1.45 2.75 7.61
CA ALA A 275 1.16 4.00 8.34
C ALA A 275 2.01 4.14 9.62
N GLY A 276 3.20 3.55 9.67
CA GLY A 276 4.06 3.60 10.85
C GLY A 276 4.56 5.01 11.17
N ASP A 277 4.86 5.81 10.15
CA ASP A 277 5.23 7.23 10.26
C ASP A 277 4.07 8.14 10.72
N LEU A 278 2.82 7.74 10.47
CA LEU A 278 1.62 8.44 10.92
C LEU A 278 1.22 8.11 12.36
N MET A 279 1.93 7.18 13.02
CA MET A 279 1.61 6.83 14.40
C MET A 279 2.01 7.97 15.37
N PRO A 280 1.18 8.30 16.36
CA PRO A 280 1.53 9.31 17.36
C PRO A 280 2.82 8.93 18.10
N GLY A 281 3.84 9.77 18.01
CA GLY A 281 5.15 9.49 18.60
C GLY A 281 5.86 8.30 17.94
N ALA A 282 5.69 8.13 16.63
CA ALA A 282 6.30 7.06 15.84
C ALA A 282 7.77 6.84 16.22
N THR A 283 8.09 5.60 16.54
CA THR A 283 9.47 5.18 16.80
C THR A 283 10.25 5.10 15.49
N GLN A 284 11.58 5.10 15.58
CA GLN A 284 12.43 4.88 14.39
C GLN A 284 12.06 3.59 13.64
N ASP A 285 11.78 2.49 14.36
CA ASP A 285 11.38 1.22 13.75
C ASP A 285 10.08 1.33 12.96
N GLN A 286 9.10 2.12 13.43
CA GLN A 286 7.83 2.34 12.73
C GLN A 286 8.00 3.23 11.49
N ILE A 287 8.89 4.22 11.57
CA ILE A 287 9.27 5.04 10.41
C ILE A 287 10.00 4.18 9.38
N ILE A 288 10.95 3.34 9.82
CA ILE A 288 11.64 2.38 8.96
C ILE A 288 10.63 1.46 8.28
N ALA A 289 9.69 0.89 9.03
CA ALA A 289 8.67 -0.04 8.52
C ALA A 289 7.90 0.54 7.32
N THR A 290 7.54 1.82 7.38
CA THR A 290 6.82 2.54 6.32
C THR A 290 7.63 2.64 5.01
N GLY A 291 8.93 2.35 5.05
CA GLY A 291 9.78 2.12 3.88
C GLY A 291 9.25 1.07 2.89
N PHE A 292 8.30 0.22 3.30
CA PHE A 292 7.54 -0.67 2.41
C PHE A 292 6.95 0.07 1.19
N LEU A 293 6.39 1.27 1.41
CA LEU A 293 5.81 2.11 0.34
C LEU A 293 6.87 2.74 -0.57
N ARG A 294 8.16 2.68 -0.20
CA ARG A 294 9.29 3.26 -0.92
C ARG A 294 10.11 2.23 -1.72
N ASN A 295 9.64 0.98 -1.79
CA ASN A 295 10.31 -0.07 -2.55
C ASN A 295 10.05 0.00 -4.07
N SER A 296 9.25 0.96 -4.55
CA SER A 296 9.06 1.22 -5.98
C SER A 296 10.40 1.45 -6.69
N MET A 297 10.43 1.17 -8.00
CA MET A 297 11.60 1.49 -8.82
C MET A 297 11.82 3.01 -8.85
N LEU A 298 13.08 3.46 -8.88
CA LEU A 298 13.46 4.88 -8.85
C LEU A 298 14.05 5.32 -10.19
N ASN A 299 13.64 6.50 -10.68
CA ASN A 299 14.17 7.09 -11.91
C ASN A 299 14.99 8.33 -11.60
N GLU A 300 16.27 8.30 -12.00
CA GLU A 300 17.24 9.39 -11.83
C GLU A 300 17.73 9.93 -13.18
N GLU A 301 16.91 9.79 -14.22
CA GLU A 301 17.15 10.39 -15.52
C GLU A 301 17.04 11.92 -15.43
N GLY A 302 17.99 12.64 -16.04
CA GLY A 302 18.03 14.11 -15.96
C GLY A 302 16.89 14.83 -16.69
N ALA A 303 16.16 14.14 -17.57
CA ALA A 303 15.04 14.68 -18.33
C ALA A 303 13.67 14.13 -17.87
N ILE A 304 13.63 13.54 -16.67
CA ILE A 304 12.40 13.01 -16.09
C ILE A 304 11.33 14.11 -15.95
N VAL A 305 10.08 13.78 -16.24
CA VAL A 305 8.92 14.59 -15.85
C VAL A 305 8.51 14.16 -14.43
N PRO A 306 8.79 14.95 -13.37
CA PRO A 306 8.65 14.47 -12.00
C PRO A 306 7.23 14.01 -11.67
N GLU A 307 6.23 14.76 -12.12
CA GLU A 307 4.82 14.42 -11.85
C GLU A 307 4.39 13.13 -12.55
N GLN A 308 4.88 12.86 -13.77
CA GLN A 308 4.59 11.61 -14.46
C GLN A 308 5.15 10.42 -13.68
N PHE A 309 6.39 10.54 -13.20
CA PHE A 309 7.03 9.45 -12.47
C PHE A 309 6.41 9.23 -11.09
N ARG A 310 6.04 10.32 -10.39
CA ARG A 310 5.26 10.25 -9.15
C ARG A 310 3.96 9.46 -9.33
N MET A 311 3.28 9.61 -10.46
CA MET A 311 2.09 8.79 -10.80
C MET A 311 2.42 7.32 -11.03
N PHE A 312 3.54 7.01 -11.71
CA PHE A 312 3.96 5.61 -11.86
C PHE A 312 4.29 4.95 -10.53
N GLU A 313 5.00 5.63 -9.64
CA GLU A 313 5.26 5.14 -8.27
C GLU A 313 3.96 4.96 -7.49
N MET A 314 2.99 5.86 -7.64
CA MET A 314 1.70 5.76 -6.97
C MET A 314 0.92 4.51 -7.41
N PHE A 315 0.81 4.27 -8.73
CA PHE A 315 0.16 3.07 -9.25
C PHE A 315 0.88 1.79 -8.80
N ASP A 316 2.21 1.83 -8.78
CA ASP A 316 3.05 0.75 -8.28
C ASP A 316 2.79 0.47 -6.78
N ARG A 317 2.64 1.48 -5.93
CA ARG A 317 2.28 1.30 -4.50
C ARG A 317 0.93 0.63 -4.32
N ILE A 318 -0.08 1.09 -5.07
CA ILE A 318 -1.44 0.52 -5.01
C ILE A 318 -1.40 -0.95 -5.42
N ASP A 319 -0.67 -1.27 -6.49
CA ASP A 319 -0.49 -2.65 -6.95
C ASP A 319 0.24 -3.53 -5.91
N CYS A 320 1.27 -2.98 -5.25
CA CYS A 320 1.96 -3.66 -4.16
C CYS A 320 1.03 -4.03 -3.03
N ILE A 321 0.26 -3.06 -2.53
CA ILE A 321 -0.68 -3.26 -1.42
C ILE A 321 -1.74 -4.28 -1.82
N GLY A 322 -2.31 -4.14 -3.03
CA GLY A 322 -3.27 -5.10 -3.58
C GLY A 322 -2.72 -6.52 -3.54
N LYS A 323 -1.56 -6.76 -4.16
CA LYS A 323 -1.01 -8.12 -4.32
C LYS A 323 -0.42 -8.70 -3.03
N SER A 324 0.36 -7.92 -2.29
CA SER A 324 1.13 -8.41 -1.13
C SER A 324 0.34 -8.40 0.18
N VAL A 325 -0.56 -7.44 0.37
CA VAL A 325 -1.34 -7.28 1.61
C VAL A 325 -2.74 -7.84 1.45
N MET A 326 -3.45 -7.44 0.39
CA MET A 326 -4.85 -7.84 0.19
C MET A 326 -4.99 -9.19 -0.50
N GLY A 327 -3.95 -9.65 -1.21
CA GLY A 327 -4.02 -10.84 -2.06
C GLY A 327 -4.91 -10.65 -3.31
N LEU A 328 -5.09 -9.42 -3.78
CA LEU A 328 -5.96 -9.05 -4.89
C LEU A 328 -5.20 -8.33 -6.00
N THR A 329 -5.55 -8.62 -7.26
CA THR A 329 -4.98 -7.92 -8.43
C THR A 329 -5.76 -6.64 -8.75
N VAL A 330 -5.59 -5.60 -7.95
CA VAL A 330 -6.37 -4.36 -8.08
C VAL A 330 -6.07 -3.55 -9.36
N GLN A 331 -5.01 -3.88 -10.09
CA GLN A 331 -4.54 -3.09 -11.25
C GLN A 331 -5.58 -2.93 -12.36
N CYS A 332 -6.43 -3.92 -12.64
CA CYS A 332 -7.47 -3.75 -13.67
C CYS A 332 -8.45 -2.62 -13.30
N ALA A 333 -8.60 -2.34 -12.00
CA ALA A 333 -9.49 -1.29 -11.51
C ALA A 333 -8.99 0.13 -11.85
N GLN A 334 -7.74 0.26 -12.32
CA GLN A 334 -7.14 1.52 -12.73
C GLN A 334 -7.88 2.19 -13.89
N CYS A 335 -8.43 1.42 -14.84
CA CYS A 335 -9.08 1.96 -16.03
C CYS A 335 -10.61 1.79 -16.04
N HIS A 336 -11.12 0.76 -15.38
CA HIS A 336 -12.55 0.45 -15.26
C HIS A 336 -12.80 -0.27 -13.92
N SER A 337 -14.01 -0.74 -13.60
CA SER A 337 -14.18 -1.58 -12.39
C SER A 337 -13.59 -2.98 -12.63
N HIS A 338 -12.99 -3.61 -11.62
CA HIS A 338 -12.33 -4.91 -11.79
C HIS A 338 -13.32 -5.95 -12.35
N LYS A 339 -12.87 -6.73 -13.34
CA LYS A 339 -13.73 -7.63 -14.11
C LYS A 339 -14.25 -8.82 -13.29
N PHE A 340 -13.45 -9.31 -12.35
CA PHE A 340 -13.70 -10.56 -11.62
C PHE A 340 -13.78 -10.40 -10.10
N ASP A 341 -13.22 -9.32 -9.57
CA ASP A 341 -13.08 -9.09 -8.13
C ASP A 341 -13.98 -7.91 -7.75
N PRO A 342 -14.48 -7.86 -6.51
CA PRO A 342 -15.38 -6.81 -6.06
C PRO A 342 -14.60 -5.52 -5.73
N VAL A 343 -13.90 -4.97 -6.73
CA VAL A 343 -13.16 -3.71 -6.62
C VAL A 343 -13.65 -2.77 -7.72
N SER A 344 -14.40 -1.75 -7.32
CA SER A 344 -14.87 -0.71 -8.23
C SER A 344 -13.74 0.24 -8.62
N HIS A 345 -13.94 0.93 -9.74
CA HIS A 345 -13.05 2.01 -10.18
C HIS A 345 -12.95 3.13 -9.13
N GLU A 346 -14.06 3.46 -8.48
CA GLU A 346 -14.11 4.48 -7.42
C GLU A 346 -13.28 4.06 -6.21
N GLU A 347 -13.39 2.80 -5.77
CA GLU A 347 -12.58 2.27 -4.66
C GLU A 347 -11.08 2.28 -4.98
N TYR A 348 -10.69 1.95 -6.21
CA TYR A 348 -9.29 2.03 -6.64
C TYR A 348 -8.72 3.45 -6.50
N TYR A 349 -9.45 4.46 -6.97
CA TYR A 349 -9.05 5.86 -6.81
C TYR A 349 -9.23 6.40 -5.38
N GLY A 350 -10.06 5.74 -4.56
CA GLY A 350 -10.10 5.95 -3.12
C GLY A 350 -8.79 5.55 -2.44
N ILE A 351 -8.23 4.38 -2.79
CA ILE A 351 -6.90 3.95 -2.30
C ILE A 351 -5.83 4.93 -2.79
N PHE A 352 -5.89 5.33 -4.06
CA PHE A 352 -4.99 6.35 -4.60
C PHE A 352 -5.03 7.63 -3.76
N ALA A 353 -6.22 8.15 -3.41
CA ALA A 353 -6.35 9.37 -2.63
C ALA A 353 -5.69 9.27 -1.24
N PHE A 354 -5.77 8.12 -0.57
CA PHE A 354 -5.10 7.89 0.73
C PHE A 354 -3.58 7.91 0.63
N LEU A 355 -3.01 7.39 -0.47
CA LEU A 355 -1.56 7.35 -0.67
C LEU A 355 -1.02 8.64 -1.31
N ASN A 356 -1.87 9.39 -2.00
CA ASN A 356 -1.51 10.60 -2.75
C ASN A 356 -1.40 11.87 -1.87
N ASP A 357 -0.95 11.70 -0.63
CA ASP A 357 -0.52 12.79 0.27
C ASP A 357 0.89 12.51 0.87
N THR A 358 1.61 11.52 0.32
CA THR A 358 2.97 11.17 0.76
C THR A 358 4.01 12.07 0.10
N TYR A 359 5.01 12.49 0.87
CA TYR A 359 6.20 13.17 0.35
C TYR A 359 7.44 12.27 0.49
N GLU A 360 8.29 12.21 -0.53
CA GLU A 360 9.51 11.41 -0.53
C GLU A 360 10.62 12.05 0.32
N ALA A 361 10.45 11.97 1.64
CA ALA A 361 11.44 12.46 2.59
C ALA A 361 12.63 11.48 2.73
N GLN A 362 13.83 12.03 2.94
CA GLN A 362 14.96 11.26 3.44
C GLN A 362 14.92 11.24 4.96
N SER A 363 14.79 10.04 5.55
CA SER A 363 14.91 9.84 6.99
C SER A 363 16.29 9.29 7.35
N TRP A 364 16.82 9.77 8.46
CA TRP A 364 18.03 9.24 9.05
C TRP A 364 17.72 8.04 9.91
N VAL A 365 18.62 7.06 9.92
CA VAL A 365 18.56 5.93 10.85
C VAL A 365 19.73 6.05 11.82
N TYR A 366 19.40 6.19 13.08
CA TYR A 366 20.33 6.36 14.19
C TYR A 366 20.70 5.01 14.80
N SER A 367 21.96 4.87 15.23
CA SER A 367 22.39 3.75 16.06
C SER A 367 21.72 3.80 17.44
N PRO A 368 21.68 2.70 18.21
CA PRO A 368 21.17 2.71 19.58
C PRO A 368 21.83 3.77 20.49
N GLU A 369 23.13 3.99 20.33
CA GLU A 369 23.87 5.01 21.08
C GLU A 369 23.46 6.43 20.67
N GLN A 370 23.28 6.67 19.37
CA GLN A 370 22.80 7.95 18.86
C GLN A 370 21.36 8.22 19.30
N GLN A 371 20.49 7.21 19.28
CA GLN A 371 19.11 7.32 19.76
C GLN A 371 19.08 7.67 21.25
N LYS A 372 19.91 6.98 22.06
CA LYS A 372 20.06 7.31 23.48
C LYS A 372 20.52 8.75 23.69
N GLN A 373 21.49 9.21 22.90
CA GLN A 373 21.96 10.59 22.98
C GLN A 373 20.86 11.60 22.61
N LEU A 374 20.05 11.32 21.59
CA LEU A 374 18.90 12.14 21.22
C LEU A 374 17.88 12.21 22.36
N ASP A 375 17.56 11.06 22.98
CA ASP A 375 16.60 10.98 24.08
C ASP A 375 17.09 11.77 25.31
N GLU A 376 18.38 11.69 25.63
CA GLU A 376 19.01 12.49 26.69
C GLU A 376 18.93 13.99 26.41
N VAL A 377 19.22 14.42 25.18
CA VAL A 377 19.14 15.83 24.76
C VAL A 377 17.70 16.33 24.80
N HIS A 378 16.74 15.58 24.25
CA HIS A 378 15.33 15.95 24.27
C HIS A 378 14.77 16.04 25.69
N SER A 379 15.14 15.10 26.56
CA SER A 379 14.76 15.13 27.97
C SER A 379 15.31 16.37 28.67
N ALA A 380 16.59 16.69 28.45
CA ALA A 380 17.21 17.88 29.01
C ALA A 380 16.56 19.18 28.51
N LEU A 381 16.20 19.25 27.23
CA LEU A 381 15.48 20.38 26.64
C LEU A 381 14.08 20.54 27.24
N ALA A 382 13.33 19.45 27.37
CA ALA A 382 12.00 19.46 27.99
C ALA A 382 12.06 19.91 29.46
N ASP A 383 13.10 19.51 30.19
CA ASP A 383 13.31 19.95 31.57
C ASP A 383 13.75 21.42 31.67
N ILE A 384 14.53 21.93 30.72
CA ILE A 384 14.86 23.37 30.64
C ILE A 384 13.60 24.16 30.34
N ASP A 385 12.84 23.79 29.30
CA ASP A 385 11.61 24.47 28.90
C ASP A 385 10.60 24.49 30.05
N ARG A 386 10.39 23.36 30.75
CA ARG A 386 9.54 23.29 31.94
C ARG A 386 10.00 24.24 33.04
N ARG A 387 11.30 24.30 33.33
CA ARG A 387 11.85 25.21 34.35
C ARG A 387 11.67 26.68 33.97
N VAL A 388 11.90 27.04 32.71
CA VAL A 388 11.71 28.41 32.22
C VAL A 388 10.24 28.81 32.33
N ARG A 389 9.31 27.96 31.89
CA ARG A 389 7.87 28.22 31.98
C ARG A 389 7.38 28.31 33.42
N GLN A 390 7.92 27.49 34.32
CA GLN A 390 7.62 27.59 35.76
C GLN A 390 8.17 28.86 36.40
N ALA A 391 9.36 29.32 35.97
CA ALA A 391 9.97 30.54 36.47
C ALA A 391 9.29 31.81 35.91
N ARG A 392 8.63 31.74 34.75
CA ARG A 392 7.93 32.83 34.09
C ARG A 392 6.50 32.42 33.75
N PRO A 393 5.58 32.32 34.74
CA PRO A 393 4.23 31.78 34.53
C PRO A 393 3.41 32.57 33.51
N GLU A 394 3.67 33.88 33.38
CA GLU A 394 3.02 34.78 32.43
C GLU A 394 3.71 34.81 31.05
N TRP A 395 4.64 33.88 30.76
CA TRP A 395 5.44 33.88 29.53
C TRP A 395 4.61 33.95 28.24
N GLN A 396 3.38 33.43 28.24
CA GLN A 396 2.48 33.47 27.09
C GLN A 396 2.02 34.90 26.82
N SER A 397 1.48 35.58 27.83
CA SER A 397 1.08 37.00 27.73
C SER A 397 2.28 37.88 27.41
N GLU A 398 3.43 37.62 28.03
CA GLU A 398 4.65 38.39 27.76
C GLU A 398 5.18 38.17 26.34
N LEU A 399 5.02 36.98 25.77
CA LEU A 399 5.37 36.68 24.39
C LEU A 399 4.38 37.33 23.40
N GLU A 400 3.09 37.31 23.71
CA GLU A 400 2.04 38.00 22.94
C GLU A 400 2.31 39.52 22.92
N ASP A 401 2.51 40.15 24.09
CA ASP A 401 2.84 41.57 24.21
C ASP A 401 4.11 41.92 23.42
N PHE A 402 5.16 41.10 23.52
CA PHE A 402 6.37 41.27 22.75
C PHE A 402 6.12 41.17 21.24
N THR A 403 5.32 40.20 20.80
CA THR A 403 4.99 40.00 19.39
C THR A 403 4.19 41.18 18.84
N GLU A 404 3.20 41.67 19.58
CA GLU A 404 2.42 42.85 19.21
C GLU A 404 3.29 44.10 19.12
N GLN A 405 4.19 44.32 20.08
CA GLN A 405 5.15 45.43 20.04
C GLN A 405 6.10 45.34 18.85
N LEU A 406 6.56 44.13 18.51
CA LEU A 406 7.43 43.90 17.37
C LEU A 406 6.70 44.22 16.07
N VAL A 407 5.48 43.68 15.90
CA VAL A 407 4.62 43.93 14.72
C VAL A 407 4.30 45.41 14.58
N ALA A 408 3.99 46.11 15.68
CA ALA A 408 3.70 47.54 15.67
C ALA A 408 4.90 48.42 15.23
N GLN A 409 6.13 47.90 15.35
CA GLN A 409 7.36 48.58 14.94
C GLN A 409 7.82 48.16 13.53
N GLN A 410 7.23 47.14 12.93
CA GLN A 410 7.61 46.70 11.60
C GLN A 410 7.07 47.64 10.52
N ILE A 411 7.89 47.81 9.49
CA ILE A 411 7.48 48.45 8.24
C ILE A 411 6.56 47.48 7.51
N GLU A 412 5.42 47.96 7.03
CA GLU A 412 4.54 47.17 6.19
C GLU A 412 5.19 46.94 4.82
N TRP A 413 5.50 45.69 4.51
CA TRP A 413 6.04 45.28 3.21
C TRP A 413 4.91 44.79 2.32
N GLN A 414 4.91 45.23 1.06
CA GLN A 414 3.96 44.75 0.06
C GLN A 414 4.59 43.60 -0.74
N PRO A 415 4.05 42.37 -0.69
CA PRO A 415 4.53 41.27 -1.51
C PRO A 415 4.34 41.58 -3.01
N LEU A 416 5.31 41.18 -3.83
CA LEU A 416 5.25 41.35 -5.28
C LEU A 416 4.55 40.14 -5.92
N GLN A 417 3.47 40.40 -6.67
CA GLN A 417 2.88 39.41 -7.55
C GLN A 417 3.65 39.41 -8.88
N PHE A 418 4.25 38.28 -9.22
CA PHE A 418 5.05 38.13 -10.43
C PHE A 418 4.19 37.49 -11.52
N HIS A 419 4.13 38.12 -12.69
CA HIS A 419 3.41 37.58 -13.85
C HIS A 419 4.34 36.88 -14.84
N GLN A 420 5.65 37.06 -14.71
CA GLN A 420 6.67 36.29 -15.40
C GLN A 420 7.73 35.79 -14.42
N LEU A 421 8.07 34.52 -14.56
CA LEU A 421 9.14 33.86 -13.83
C LEU A 421 9.98 33.09 -14.86
N GLU A 422 11.15 33.64 -15.20
CA GLU A 422 12.02 33.12 -16.25
C GLU A 422 13.35 32.65 -15.68
N THR A 423 13.97 31.70 -16.38
CA THR A 423 15.30 31.18 -16.03
C THR A 423 16.14 31.11 -17.29
N GLN A 424 17.42 31.46 -17.21
CA GLN A 424 18.30 31.41 -18.38
C GLN A 424 18.57 29.96 -18.85
N SER A 425 18.68 29.02 -17.91
CA SER A 425 19.02 27.64 -18.21
C SER A 425 17.84 26.83 -18.76
N GLY A 426 16.59 27.21 -18.42
CA GLY A 426 15.40 26.39 -18.64
C GLY A 426 15.31 25.14 -17.76
N LEU A 427 16.34 24.84 -16.96
CA LEU A 427 16.41 23.68 -16.06
C LEU A 427 15.82 23.97 -14.68
N ASN A 428 15.51 25.24 -14.40
CA ASN A 428 14.93 25.72 -13.16
C ASN A 428 13.47 26.09 -13.40
N HIS A 429 12.60 25.73 -12.47
CA HIS A 429 11.16 25.94 -12.56
C HIS A 429 10.67 26.71 -11.33
N PRO A 430 10.75 28.04 -11.32
CA PRO A 430 10.14 28.86 -10.28
C PRO A 430 8.61 28.76 -10.35
N VAL A 431 7.96 28.51 -9.21
CA VAL A 431 6.50 28.43 -9.09
C VAL A 431 6.05 29.43 -8.04
N GLN A 432 5.12 30.33 -8.39
CA GLN A 432 4.48 31.22 -7.43
C GLN A 432 3.28 30.52 -6.78
N ALA A 433 3.29 30.41 -5.46
CA ALA A 433 2.19 29.88 -4.67
C ALA A 433 1.09 30.93 -4.45
N SER A 434 -0.05 30.51 -3.90
CA SER A 434 -1.21 31.39 -3.65
C SER A 434 -0.95 32.49 -2.62
N ASP A 435 0.02 32.29 -1.73
CA ASP A 435 0.49 33.28 -0.75
C ASP A 435 1.57 34.21 -1.32
N LEU A 436 1.82 34.14 -2.63
CA LEU A 436 2.83 34.89 -3.39
C LEU A 436 4.29 34.48 -3.12
N SER A 437 4.54 33.48 -2.29
CA SER A 437 5.87 32.89 -2.13
C SER A 437 6.33 32.21 -3.42
N ILE A 438 7.65 32.14 -3.63
CA ILE A 438 8.25 31.54 -4.82
C ILE A 438 9.01 30.29 -4.42
N GLN A 439 8.53 29.13 -4.89
CA GLN A 439 9.24 27.87 -4.73
C GLN A 439 10.13 27.62 -5.95
N MET A 440 11.42 27.42 -5.70
CA MET A 440 12.37 27.07 -6.75
C MET A 440 12.43 25.55 -6.94
N LEU A 441 12.03 25.06 -8.10
CA LEU A 441 12.12 23.64 -8.49
C LEU A 441 13.18 23.43 -9.60
N GLY A 442 13.51 22.18 -9.92
CA GLY A 442 14.49 21.83 -10.97
C GLY A 442 15.95 21.91 -10.50
N HIS A 443 16.89 22.30 -11.37
CA HIS A 443 18.31 22.39 -11.05
C HIS A 443 18.61 23.41 -9.93
N VAL A 444 19.72 23.27 -9.20
CA VAL A 444 20.02 24.08 -7.98
C VAL A 444 20.70 25.42 -8.23
N SER A 445 21.15 25.69 -9.46
CA SER A 445 21.86 26.92 -9.82
C SER A 445 21.41 27.43 -11.19
N ALA A 446 20.97 28.68 -11.24
CA ALA A 446 20.70 29.46 -12.46
C ALA A 446 20.40 30.92 -12.10
N ASP A 447 20.58 31.80 -13.08
CA ASP A 447 20.01 33.15 -13.05
C ASP A 447 18.50 33.07 -13.23
N VAL A 448 17.78 33.78 -12.37
CA VAL A 448 16.32 33.83 -12.36
C VAL A 448 15.86 35.27 -12.52
N PHE A 449 14.81 35.45 -13.31
CA PHE A 449 14.24 36.76 -13.62
C PHE A 449 12.76 36.75 -13.25
N PHE A 450 12.37 37.68 -12.38
CA PHE A 450 10.98 37.83 -11.95
C PHE A 450 10.48 39.21 -12.37
N VAL A 451 9.33 39.24 -13.05
CA VAL A 451 8.71 40.50 -13.50
C VAL A 451 7.38 40.71 -12.79
N ALA A 452 7.30 41.81 -12.05
CA ALA A 452 6.07 42.30 -11.45
C ALA A 452 5.68 43.62 -12.11
N THR A 453 4.41 43.99 -12.01
CA THR A 453 3.90 45.28 -12.48
C THR A 453 2.92 45.84 -11.48
N GLY A 454 3.10 47.10 -11.11
CA GLY A 454 2.26 47.76 -10.12
C GLY A 454 2.43 49.28 -10.15
N ALA A 455 1.49 49.97 -9.49
CA ALA A 455 1.53 51.42 -9.33
C ALA A 455 2.21 51.77 -8.00
N TRP A 456 3.52 51.62 -7.94
CA TRP A 456 4.30 51.91 -6.72
C TRP A 456 4.82 53.35 -6.73
N GLN A 457 4.71 54.03 -5.59
CA GLN A 457 5.25 55.38 -5.39
C GLN A 457 6.14 55.38 -4.16
N GLY A 458 7.32 56.00 -4.26
CA GLY A 458 8.22 56.16 -3.13
C GLY A 458 8.83 54.86 -2.60
N VAL A 459 9.04 53.85 -3.45
CA VAL A 459 9.73 52.61 -3.06
C VAL A 459 11.18 52.95 -2.68
N THR A 460 11.56 52.66 -1.44
CA THR A 460 12.90 52.94 -0.91
C THR A 460 13.73 51.68 -0.67
N GLY A 461 13.15 50.49 -0.83
CA GLY A 461 13.85 49.24 -0.58
C GLY A 461 13.09 48.02 -1.06
N LEU A 462 13.77 46.88 -1.00
CA LEU A 462 13.25 45.55 -1.30
C LEU A 462 13.64 44.62 -0.16
N ARG A 463 12.76 43.67 0.16
CA ARG A 463 13.03 42.62 1.15
C ARG A 463 13.01 41.27 0.45
N LEU A 464 14.09 40.52 0.61
CA LEU A 464 14.17 39.12 0.22
C LEU A 464 14.03 38.27 1.48
N GLU A 465 13.01 37.41 1.52
CA GLU A 465 12.78 36.48 2.62
C GLU A 465 13.05 35.05 2.16
N ALA A 466 13.84 34.33 2.94
CA ALA A 466 14.12 32.92 2.72
C ALA A 466 13.26 32.10 3.67
N LEU A 467 12.20 31.46 3.13
CA LEU A 467 11.22 30.73 3.92
C LEU A 467 11.60 29.25 4.03
N PRO A 468 11.55 28.65 5.23
CA PRO A 468 11.78 27.21 5.39
C PRO A 468 10.68 26.42 4.67
N HIS A 469 11.06 25.29 4.09
CA HIS A 469 10.12 24.39 3.43
C HIS A 469 10.34 22.95 3.95
N ARG A 470 9.26 22.27 4.34
CA ARG A 470 9.30 20.92 4.93
C ARG A 470 9.98 19.86 4.06
N ASP A 471 10.02 20.13 2.76
CA ASP A 471 10.53 19.20 1.75
C ASP A 471 12.00 19.44 1.40
N PHE A 472 12.59 20.52 1.91
CA PHE A 472 14.00 20.82 1.71
C PHE A 472 14.84 20.19 2.81
N PRO A 473 16.13 19.88 2.55
CA PRO A 473 16.98 19.25 3.54
C PRO A 473 16.98 20.02 4.86
N PHE A 474 16.82 19.28 5.96
CA PHE A 474 16.69 19.82 7.31
C PHE A 474 15.52 20.80 7.51
N ASN A 475 14.50 20.86 6.65
CA ASN A 475 13.45 21.89 6.66
C ASN A 475 14.00 23.32 6.47
N GLY A 476 15.16 23.44 5.81
CA GLY A 476 15.77 24.73 5.52
C GLY A 476 15.09 25.47 4.37
N PRO A 477 15.49 26.72 4.11
CA PRO A 477 14.94 27.51 3.01
C PRO A 477 15.58 27.21 1.65
N GLY A 478 16.58 26.33 1.59
CA GLY A 478 17.32 26.05 0.36
C GLY A 478 17.54 24.56 0.09
N ARG A 479 17.96 24.28 -1.14
CA ARG A 479 18.03 22.92 -1.71
C ARG A 479 19.44 22.33 -1.74
N SER A 480 20.39 22.94 -1.04
CA SER A 480 21.68 22.27 -0.81
C SER A 480 21.50 21.05 0.08
N ASP A 481 22.44 20.12 0.01
CA ASP A 481 22.55 18.95 0.90
C ASP A 481 22.41 19.28 2.40
N VAL A 482 22.76 20.50 2.79
CA VAL A 482 22.68 21.01 4.17
C VAL A 482 21.49 21.93 4.46
N GLY A 483 20.55 22.07 3.52
CA GLY A 483 19.35 22.92 3.65
C GLY A 483 19.63 24.42 3.51
N GLY A 484 20.79 24.76 2.96
CA GLY A 484 21.27 26.13 2.81
C GLY A 484 20.92 26.73 1.45
N TRP A 485 21.03 28.06 1.37
CA TRP A 485 20.82 28.86 0.18
C TRP A 485 21.88 29.97 0.13
N ASP A 486 22.30 30.29 -1.09
CA ASP A 486 23.30 31.31 -1.37
C ASP A 486 22.77 32.18 -2.52
N VAL A 487 22.98 33.50 -2.46
CA VAL A 487 22.68 34.40 -3.58
C VAL A 487 23.95 35.13 -3.97
N LEU A 488 24.28 35.05 -5.26
CA LEU A 488 25.47 35.67 -5.83
C LEU A 488 25.27 37.19 -5.89
N GLU A 489 24.26 37.64 -6.64
CA GLU A 489 23.97 39.04 -6.87
C GLU A 489 22.44 39.23 -6.98
N LEU A 490 21.94 40.40 -6.58
CA LEU A 490 20.58 40.86 -6.79
C LEU A 490 20.58 42.11 -7.66
N GLU A 491 20.03 41.98 -8.86
CA GLU A 491 19.83 43.13 -9.74
C GLU A 491 18.37 43.56 -9.77
N VAL A 492 18.15 44.88 -9.81
CA VAL A 492 16.82 45.47 -9.93
C VAL A 492 16.80 46.31 -11.19
N LEU A 493 15.86 46.00 -12.07
CA LEU A 493 15.62 46.77 -13.27
C LEU A 493 14.22 47.39 -13.22
N LEU A 494 14.12 48.63 -13.66
CA LEU A 494 12.88 49.37 -13.66
C LEU A 494 12.53 49.83 -15.08
N LYS A 495 11.27 49.63 -15.46
CA LYS A 495 10.73 50.09 -16.74
C LYS A 495 9.52 50.97 -16.47
N ARG A 496 9.64 52.28 -16.70
CA ARG A 496 8.53 53.23 -16.47
C ARG A 496 7.51 53.16 -17.61
N PRO A 497 6.24 53.54 -17.35
CA PRO A 497 5.25 53.68 -18.41
C PRO A 497 5.77 54.53 -19.56
N GLY A 498 5.69 54.00 -20.79
CA GLY A 498 6.17 54.67 -22.01
C GLY A 498 7.66 54.51 -22.32
N GLN A 499 8.45 53.86 -21.46
CA GLN A 499 9.81 53.44 -21.79
C GLN A 499 9.81 52.07 -22.46
N ASN A 500 10.75 51.85 -23.39
CA ASN A 500 10.94 50.55 -24.04
C ASN A 500 12.04 49.71 -23.39
N GLU A 501 13.03 50.37 -22.79
CA GLU A 501 14.20 49.74 -22.17
C GLU A 501 14.06 49.63 -20.66
N TRP A 502 14.78 48.66 -20.09
CA TRP A 502 14.89 48.44 -18.66
C TRP A 502 16.09 49.23 -18.11
N GLU A 503 15.88 49.98 -17.05
CA GLU A 503 16.90 50.80 -16.40
C GLU A 503 17.38 50.11 -15.10
N LYS A 504 18.65 49.68 -15.05
CA LYS A 504 19.25 49.09 -13.83
C LYS A 504 19.28 50.13 -12.71
N GLN A 505 18.75 49.76 -11.56
CA GLN A 505 18.74 50.59 -10.35
C GLN A 505 19.90 50.19 -9.45
N ALA A 506 20.64 51.19 -8.96
CA ALA A 506 21.73 50.95 -8.02
C ALA A 506 21.16 50.66 -6.62
N LEU A 507 21.50 49.51 -6.07
CA LEU A 507 21.26 49.18 -4.66
C LEU A 507 22.45 49.68 -3.83
N VAL A 508 22.19 50.39 -2.74
CA VAL A 508 23.23 51.13 -2.00
C VAL A 508 23.48 50.61 -0.59
N ASN A 509 22.47 50.03 0.05
CA ASN A 509 22.56 49.51 1.42
C ASN A 509 21.92 48.13 1.46
N ALA A 510 22.67 47.17 2.01
CA ALA A 510 22.18 45.83 2.28
C ALA A 510 22.31 45.53 3.78
N THR A 511 21.25 44.97 4.35
CA THR A 511 21.19 44.53 5.75
C THR A 511 20.55 43.15 5.79
N ALA A 512 20.98 42.32 6.73
CA ALA A 512 20.42 41.00 6.94
C ALA A 512 20.39 40.66 8.43
N ASP A 513 19.43 39.82 8.84
CA ASP A 513 19.35 39.29 10.20
C ASP A 513 20.59 38.44 10.55
N TYR A 514 21.22 37.86 9.54
CA TYR A 514 22.47 37.14 9.69
C TYR A 514 23.29 37.15 8.39
N SER A 515 24.61 37.19 8.55
CA SER A 515 25.56 36.85 7.50
C SER A 515 26.70 36.07 8.13
N GLN A 516 27.18 35.03 7.45
CA GLN A 516 28.36 34.34 7.93
C GLN A 516 29.62 35.21 7.75
N PRO A 517 30.69 34.96 8.54
CA PRO A 517 31.99 35.55 8.28
C PRO A 517 32.49 35.23 6.86
N GLU A 518 33.25 36.16 6.27
CA GLU A 518 33.86 35.93 4.96
C GLU A 518 34.77 34.70 4.99
N GLN A 519 34.53 33.77 4.06
CA GLN A 519 35.32 32.57 3.86
C GLN A 519 35.59 32.39 2.37
N LYS A 520 36.87 32.29 2.01
CA LYS A 520 37.30 31.97 0.64
C LYS A 520 37.24 30.47 0.39
N LEU A 521 36.84 30.10 -0.82
CA LEU A 521 36.93 28.74 -1.33
C LEU A 521 38.41 28.34 -1.55
N GLU A 522 38.69 27.03 -1.60
CA GLU A 522 40.05 26.49 -1.75
C GLU A 522 40.78 26.99 -3.01
N ASP A 523 40.04 27.30 -4.07
CA ASP A 523 40.58 27.86 -5.30
C ASP A 523 40.99 29.34 -5.18
N GLY A 524 40.62 29.99 -4.07
CA GLY A 524 40.88 31.39 -3.77
C GLY A 524 40.13 32.40 -4.64
N LYS A 525 39.29 31.94 -5.57
CA LYS A 525 38.61 32.77 -6.58
C LYS A 525 37.23 33.22 -6.15
N LYS A 526 36.56 32.43 -5.31
CA LYS A 526 35.20 32.71 -4.84
C LYS A 526 35.16 32.84 -3.33
N ALA A 527 34.28 33.69 -2.82
CA ALA A 527 34.05 33.84 -1.39
C ALA A 527 32.55 33.78 -1.04
N PHE A 528 32.26 33.23 0.13
CA PHE A 528 30.96 33.34 0.76
C PHE A 528 31.08 34.28 1.96
N GLY A 529 30.09 35.14 2.21
CA GLY A 529 30.23 36.07 3.33
C GLY A 529 29.08 37.05 3.51
N PRO A 530 29.39 38.35 3.71
CA PRO A 530 28.42 39.35 4.15
C PRO A 530 27.32 39.63 3.12
N VAL A 531 26.16 40.08 3.58
CA VAL A 531 25.04 40.55 2.73
C VAL A 531 25.46 41.64 1.73
N ALA A 532 26.57 42.36 1.98
CA ALA A 532 27.11 43.33 1.04
C ALA A 532 27.46 42.72 -0.33
N TYR A 533 27.78 41.42 -0.40
CA TYR A 533 28.03 40.73 -1.67
C TYR A 533 26.79 40.63 -2.55
N LEU A 534 25.58 40.70 -1.98
CA LEU A 534 24.33 40.67 -2.73
C LEU A 534 24.19 41.82 -3.74
N ILE A 535 24.94 42.91 -3.53
CA ILE A 535 24.82 44.15 -4.29
C ILE A 535 26.19 44.72 -4.69
N ASP A 536 27.24 43.89 -4.70
CA ASP A 536 28.60 44.35 -5.00
C ASP A 536 28.89 44.40 -6.50
N GLY A 537 27.96 43.91 -7.32
CA GLY A 537 28.04 43.89 -8.78
C GLY A 537 28.98 42.81 -9.31
N LYS A 538 29.25 41.74 -8.54
CA LYS A 538 30.16 40.67 -8.93
C LYS A 538 29.55 39.29 -8.70
N ASP A 539 29.57 38.46 -9.74
CA ASP A 539 29.08 37.08 -9.68
C ASP A 539 30.11 36.07 -9.13
N GLU A 540 31.20 36.57 -8.53
CA GLU A 540 32.28 35.74 -7.97
C GLU A 540 32.07 35.43 -6.49
N ASN A 541 31.30 36.28 -5.79
CA ASN A 541 31.02 36.16 -4.37
C ASN A 541 29.54 35.86 -4.16
N ALA A 542 29.21 35.25 -3.02
CA ALA A 542 27.82 35.04 -2.64
C ALA A 542 27.55 35.43 -1.20
N TRP A 543 26.43 36.11 -0.99
CA TRP A 543 25.86 36.23 0.34
C TRP A 543 25.37 34.86 0.80
N LYS A 544 25.83 34.47 1.99
CA LYS A 544 25.46 33.22 2.62
C LYS A 544 24.93 33.46 4.02
N ALA A 545 23.70 33.00 4.25
CA ALA A 545 23.00 33.12 5.52
C ALA A 545 22.99 31.80 6.31
N ASP A 546 24.07 31.00 6.19
CA ASP A 546 24.16 29.70 6.85
C ASP A 546 24.55 29.84 8.34
N ARG A 547 23.58 29.60 9.24
CA ARG A 547 23.76 29.63 10.70
C ARG A 547 24.28 28.30 11.31
N GLY A 548 24.53 27.29 10.48
CA GLY A 548 24.91 25.94 10.90
C GLY A 548 23.73 24.96 11.06
N LEU A 549 24.07 23.67 11.12
CA LEU A 549 23.11 22.56 11.26
C LEU A 549 22.15 22.79 12.43
N GLY A 550 20.84 22.68 12.17
CA GLY A 550 19.77 22.86 13.17
C GLY A 550 19.38 24.31 13.49
N ARG A 551 20.14 25.32 13.04
CA ARG A 551 19.81 26.76 13.22
C ARG A 551 19.38 27.47 11.94
N ARG A 552 19.51 26.79 10.79
CA ARG A 552 19.09 27.27 9.46
C ARG A 552 17.59 27.48 9.32
N ASN A 553 16.80 26.86 10.18
CA ASN A 553 15.33 26.76 10.07
C ASN A 553 14.62 27.48 11.21
N GLN A 554 15.36 28.22 12.03
CA GLN A 554 14.78 28.98 13.14
C GLN A 554 14.62 30.42 12.70
N ALA A 555 13.40 30.96 12.85
CA ALA A 555 13.18 32.40 12.76
C ALA A 555 14.17 33.11 13.69
N SER A 556 14.79 34.17 13.17
CA SER A 556 15.80 34.95 13.88
C SER A 556 15.29 35.62 15.14
#